data_AF-A0A8H7PUK5-F1
#
_entry.id   AF-A0A8H7PUK5-F1
#
_cell.length_a   1.000
_cell.length_b   1.000
_cell.length_c   1.000
_cell.angle_alpha   90.00
_cell.angle_beta   90.00
_cell.angle_gamma   90.00
#
_symmetry.space_group_name_H-M   'P 1'
#
loop_
_entity.id
_entity.type
_entity.pdbx_description
1 polymer ?
#
loop_
_entity_poly.entity_id
_entity_poly.type
_entity_poly.pdbx_seq_one_letter_code
_entity_poly.pdbx_strand_id
1 'polypeptide(L)'
;MSTEEGESRNRFARRGSVLGWTQGLSKRHITQDMSGHGLMQEHQQEYSIVKGDPGILGLAGFALITFCFSVFNVAFPAESPSLLLPSAILFGGLLQLICGLLNFGIHGGTFTATVLSAFGAFWAGQGLMMIPNLAAITDLYEPTTFGKMMGVYNLAWSMTAYWFMFVSSRLQKGTWLLTVTLFMVGTTLLLLCISSFSGVQGCQRAGGVTGIIAAVLAWYKATADMLIEEGEILPTGRWDNTDRIAKRYNVITVFRPIVAKIPSHYRIKTSKKLDPQLSLTNLHI
;
A
#
# COMPACT_ATOMS: atom_id res chain seq x y z
N MET A 1 76.60 -15.64 -0.37
CA MET A 1 77.20 -16.53 -1.39
C MET A 1 76.50 -17.88 -1.27
N SER A 2 75.44 -18.10 -2.06
CA SER A 2 74.99 -19.41 -2.55
C SER A 2 73.63 -19.25 -3.28
N THR A 3 73.70 -19.47 -4.58
CA THR A 3 72.65 -19.88 -5.54
C THR A 3 71.99 -21.21 -5.07
N GLU A 4 70.81 -21.69 -5.46
CA GLU A 4 70.21 -22.06 -6.76
C GLU A 4 68.70 -22.37 -6.50
N GLU A 5 67.74 -21.94 -7.32
CA GLU A 5 67.06 -22.73 -8.38
C GLU A 5 66.59 -24.16 -8.03
N GLY A 6 65.32 -24.48 -8.37
CA GLY A 6 64.92 -25.88 -8.58
C GLY A 6 63.47 -26.24 -8.25
N GLU A 7 62.58 -26.08 -9.22
CA GLU A 7 61.22 -26.64 -9.26
C GLU A 7 61.16 -28.16 -9.01
N SER A 8 60.11 -28.67 -8.35
CA SER A 8 59.34 -29.82 -8.88
C SER A 8 58.03 -30.12 -8.11
N ARG A 9 56.92 -29.96 -8.87
CA ARG A 9 55.89 -30.97 -9.17
C ARG A 9 54.90 -31.49 -8.11
N ASN A 10 53.64 -31.44 -8.56
CA ASN A 10 52.57 -32.48 -8.50
C ASN A 10 51.72 -32.56 -7.22
N ARG A 11 50.40 -32.75 -7.23
CA ARG A 11 49.39 -33.11 -8.26
C ARG A 11 47.98 -32.98 -7.64
N PHE A 12 46.98 -32.60 -8.45
CA PHE A 12 45.56 -33.04 -8.44
C PHE A 12 44.70 -32.78 -7.18
N ALA A 13 43.43 -32.39 -7.20
CA ALA A 13 42.45 -32.19 -8.26
C ALA A 13 41.23 -31.46 -7.65
N ARG A 14 40.56 -30.58 -8.41
CA ARG A 14 39.14 -30.74 -8.76
C ARG A 14 38.70 -29.64 -9.74
N ARG A 15 38.26 -30.13 -10.91
CA ARG A 15 37.53 -29.41 -11.96
C ARG A 15 36.20 -28.89 -11.39
N GLY A 16 35.80 -27.71 -11.85
CA GLY A 16 34.68 -26.93 -11.31
C GLY A 16 33.28 -27.30 -11.79
N SER A 17 32.31 -26.51 -11.34
CA SER A 17 31.15 -26.08 -12.14
C SER A 17 30.37 -24.97 -11.42
N VAL A 18 30.25 -23.82 -12.12
CA VAL A 18 29.03 -23.00 -12.26
C VAL A 18 28.39 -22.40 -10.99
N LEU A 19 28.66 -21.12 -10.74
CA LEU A 19 27.70 -20.11 -10.22
C LEU A 19 28.39 -18.74 -10.14
N GLY A 20 28.46 -18.05 -11.28
CA GLY A 20 29.06 -16.72 -11.41
C GLY A 20 28.01 -15.68 -11.78
N TRP A 21 27.25 -15.21 -10.79
CA TRP A 21 26.48 -13.96 -10.90
C TRP A 21 26.84 -13.07 -9.72
N THR A 22 27.98 -12.38 -9.82
CA THR A 22 28.25 -11.08 -9.22
C THR A 22 29.67 -10.72 -9.59
N GLN A 23 29.84 -9.83 -10.57
CA GLN A 23 30.91 -8.83 -10.69
C GLN A 23 31.00 -8.38 -12.15
N GLY A 24 30.64 -7.12 -12.41
CA GLY A 24 30.75 -6.60 -13.76
C GLY A 24 29.98 -5.32 -14.04
N LEU A 25 30.02 -4.31 -13.17
CA LEU A 25 29.89 -2.93 -13.63
C LEU A 25 31.13 -2.16 -13.19
N SER A 26 32.00 -2.02 -14.17
CA SER A 26 33.35 -1.49 -14.17
C SER A 26 33.39 -0.05 -13.66
N LYS A 27 34.07 0.18 -12.52
CA LYS A 27 34.60 1.51 -12.18
C LYS A 27 35.76 1.82 -13.14
N ARG A 28 35.48 2.49 -14.26
CA ARG A 28 36.56 3.15 -15.02
C ARG A 28 36.87 4.48 -14.36
N HIS A 29 37.98 4.51 -13.62
CA HIS A 29 38.68 5.74 -13.30
C HIS A 29 39.25 6.31 -14.59
N ILE A 30 38.77 7.49 -15.01
CA ILE A 30 39.49 8.34 -15.94
C ILE A 30 40.13 9.42 -15.08
N THR A 31 41.41 9.25 -14.77
CA THR A 31 42.26 10.34 -14.29
C THR A 31 42.67 11.15 -15.51
N GLN A 32 42.08 12.33 -15.66
CA GLN A 32 42.72 13.42 -16.39
C GLN A 32 42.98 14.55 -15.39
N ASP A 33 44.25 14.69 -15.04
CA ASP A 33 44.75 15.84 -14.29
C ASP A 33 45.01 16.98 -15.28
N MET A 34 44.51 18.18 -14.97
CA MET A 34 45.30 19.41 -14.82
C MET A 34 44.42 20.67 -14.93
N SER A 35 44.46 21.44 -13.84
CA SER A 35 44.28 22.91 -13.74
C SER A 35 42.95 23.54 -14.19
N GLY A 36 42.11 23.88 -13.20
CA GLY A 36 41.03 24.84 -13.38
C GLY A 36 40.15 24.96 -12.14
N HIS A 37 40.38 26.00 -11.34
CA HIS A 37 39.49 26.38 -10.23
C HIS A 37 38.05 26.57 -10.73
N GLY A 38 37.15 25.70 -10.27
CA GLY A 38 35.70 25.85 -10.45
C GLY A 38 34.97 24.75 -9.71
N LEU A 39 34.43 25.07 -8.52
CA LEU A 39 33.55 24.18 -7.75
C LEU A 39 32.23 24.01 -8.50
N MET A 40 32.22 23.15 -9.52
CA MET A 40 30.99 22.62 -10.10
C MET A 40 30.51 21.51 -9.16
N GLN A 41 29.64 21.87 -8.21
CA GLN A 41 28.79 20.87 -7.55
C GLN A 41 27.90 20.27 -8.62
N GLU A 42 28.27 19.09 -9.10
CA GLU A 42 27.45 18.28 -10.00
C GLU A 42 26.18 17.88 -9.24
N HIS A 43 25.10 18.65 -9.43
CA HIS A 43 23.79 18.29 -8.93
C HIS A 43 23.31 17.10 -9.76
N GLN A 44 23.69 15.89 -9.35
CA GLN A 44 23.17 14.62 -9.86
C GLN A 44 21.66 14.62 -9.62
N GLN A 45 20.90 15.12 -10.58
CA GLN A 45 19.45 15.09 -10.56
C GLN A 45 19.04 13.64 -10.82
N GLU A 46 18.90 12.88 -9.74
CA GLU A 46 18.41 11.50 -9.76
C GLU A 46 17.02 11.53 -10.40
N TYR A 47 16.92 11.00 -11.63
CA TYR A 47 15.64 10.87 -12.31
C TYR A 47 14.83 9.78 -11.59
N SER A 48 14.05 10.17 -10.58
CA SER A 48 13.15 9.25 -9.91
C SER A 48 12.11 8.79 -10.94
N ILE A 49 12.22 7.55 -11.42
CA ILE A 49 11.14 6.91 -12.16
C ILE A 49 9.90 6.99 -11.27
N VAL A 50 8.84 7.66 -11.73
CA VAL A 50 7.54 7.62 -11.07
C VAL A 50 7.03 6.20 -11.25
N LYS A 51 7.23 5.37 -10.22
CA LYS A 51 6.76 3.99 -10.20
C LYS A 51 5.29 4.01 -9.79
N GLY A 52 4.40 3.36 -10.55
CA GLY A 52 2.97 3.28 -10.18
C GLY A 52 2.78 2.62 -8.82
N ASP A 53 1.76 3.05 -8.05
CA ASP A 53 1.47 2.53 -6.71
C ASP A 53 0.65 1.22 -6.77
N PRO A 54 1.25 0.04 -6.50
CA PRO A 54 0.53 -1.22 -6.50
C PRO A 54 -0.54 -1.27 -5.39
N GLY A 55 -0.44 -0.40 -4.37
CA GLY A 55 -1.41 -0.31 -3.28
C GLY A 55 -2.82 0.06 -3.75
N ILE A 56 -2.92 0.85 -4.82
CA ILE A 56 -4.20 1.23 -5.44
C ILE A 56 -4.92 -0.01 -5.97
N LEU A 57 -4.22 -0.85 -6.74
CA LEU A 57 -4.77 -2.08 -7.30
C LEU A 57 -5.16 -3.07 -6.22
N GLY A 58 -4.33 -3.21 -5.17
CA GLY A 58 -4.65 -4.05 -4.02
C GLY A 58 -5.91 -3.59 -3.28
N LEU A 59 -6.11 -2.28 -3.12
CA LEU A 59 -7.30 -1.72 -2.49
C LEU A 59 -8.55 -1.87 -3.36
N ALA A 60 -8.43 -1.76 -4.69
CA ALA A 60 -9.51 -2.03 -5.62
C ALA A 60 -9.93 -3.53 -5.60
N GLY A 61 -8.95 -4.43 -5.49
CA GLY A 61 -9.17 -5.87 -5.31
C GLY A 61 -9.97 -6.19 -4.05
N PHE A 62 -9.54 -5.62 -2.92
CA PHE A 62 -10.25 -5.68 -1.65
C PHE A 62 -11.71 -5.21 -1.77
N ALA A 63 -11.92 -4.05 -2.40
CA ALA A 63 -13.22 -3.43 -2.50
C ALA A 63 -14.22 -4.28 -3.31
N LEU A 64 -13.81 -4.87 -4.43
CA LEU A 64 -14.71 -5.70 -5.25
C LEU A 64 -15.23 -6.91 -4.49
N ILE A 65 -14.35 -7.73 -3.92
CA ILE A 65 -14.78 -8.94 -3.23
C ILE A 65 -15.59 -8.58 -1.97
N THR A 66 -15.21 -7.53 -1.25
CA THR A 66 -15.93 -7.06 -0.06
C THR A 66 -17.33 -6.62 -0.44
N PHE A 67 -17.49 -5.86 -1.53
CA PHE A 67 -18.80 -5.43 -2.02
C PHE A 67 -19.69 -6.64 -2.34
N CYS A 68 -19.20 -7.55 -3.19
CA CYS A 68 -19.98 -8.73 -3.59
C CYS A 68 -20.36 -9.60 -2.39
N PHE A 69 -19.40 -9.93 -1.51
CA PHE A 69 -19.65 -10.73 -0.31
C PHE A 69 -20.66 -10.06 0.62
N SER A 70 -20.59 -8.73 0.75
CA SER A 70 -21.48 -7.97 1.61
C SER A 70 -22.90 -7.89 1.04
N VAL A 71 -23.06 -7.72 -0.27
CA VAL A 71 -24.36 -7.80 -0.95
C VAL A 71 -24.97 -9.20 -0.79
N PHE A 72 -24.18 -10.26 -0.89
CA PHE A 72 -24.64 -11.64 -0.61
C PHE A 72 -25.18 -11.77 0.81
N ASN A 73 -24.49 -11.25 1.82
CA ASN A 73 -24.97 -11.29 3.21
C ASN A 73 -26.28 -10.50 3.44
N VAL A 74 -26.55 -9.46 2.63
CA VAL A 74 -27.81 -8.70 2.71
C VAL A 74 -28.94 -9.41 1.97
N ALA A 75 -28.71 -9.75 0.70
CA ALA A 75 -29.74 -10.21 -0.23
C ALA A 75 -29.99 -11.72 -0.16
N PHE A 76 -28.95 -12.51 0.11
CA PHE A 76 -28.97 -13.97 0.06
C PHE A 76 -28.33 -14.60 1.33
N PRO A 77 -28.76 -14.23 2.55
CA PRO A 77 -28.09 -14.63 3.79
C PRO A 77 -28.07 -16.15 4.05
N ALA A 78 -29.00 -16.91 3.44
CA ALA A 78 -29.09 -18.36 3.55
C ALA A 78 -28.37 -19.13 2.44
N GLU A 79 -27.88 -18.43 1.41
CA GLU A 79 -27.26 -19.05 0.23
C GLU A 79 -25.75 -19.12 0.36
N SER A 80 -25.14 -20.10 -0.32
CA SER A 80 -23.69 -20.22 -0.36
C SER A 80 -23.05 -19.10 -1.19
N PRO A 81 -21.99 -18.43 -0.69
CA PRO A 81 -21.23 -17.44 -1.46
C PRO A 81 -20.21 -18.07 -2.43
N SER A 82 -20.28 -19.36 -2.73
CA SER A 82 -19.29 -20.07 -3.59
C SER A 82 -19.05 -19.44 -4.96
N LEU A 83 -20.03 -18.69 -5.51
CA LEU A 83 -19.84 -17.92 -6.76
C LEU A 83 -18.69 -16.91 -6.66
N LEU A 84 -18.39 -16.43 -5.45
CA LEU A 84 -17.36 -15.41 -5.18
C LEU A 84 -15.95 -15.99 -5.11
N LEU A 85 -15.80 -17.33 -5.16
CA LEU A 85 -14.54 -18.04 -5.06
C LEU A 85 -13.43 -17.47 -5.98
N PRO A 86 -13.64 -17.21 -7.28
CA PRO A 86 -12.58 -16.72 -8.15
C PRO A 86 -12.07 -15.33 -7.73
N SER A 87 -12.99 -14.42 -7.38
CA SER A 87 -12.64 -13.07 -6.94
C SER A 87 -12.00 -13.06 -5.55
N ALA A 88 -12.40 -13.97 -4.66
CA ALA A 88 -11.79 -14.13 -3.34
C ALA A 88 -10.34 -14.61 -3.44
N ILE A 89 -10.06 -15.63 -4.25
CA ILE A 89 -8.71 -16.17 -4.39
C ILE A 89 -7.82 -15.24 -5.23
N LEU A 90 -8.28 -14.77 -6.39
CA LEU A 90 -7.41 -14.12 -7.35
C LEU A 90 -7.28 -12.62 -7.09
N PHE A 91 -8.40 -11.90 -6.97
CA PHE A 91 -8.39 -10.44 -7.01
C PHE A 91 -8.25 -9.81 -5.62
N GLY A 92 -9.16 -10.15 -4.69
CA GLY A 92 -9.05 -9.74 -3.29
C GLY A 92 -8.01 -10.53 -2.51
N GLY A 93 -7.56 -11.68 -3.02
CA GLY A 93 -6.61 -12.56 -2.35
C GLY A 93 -5.18 -12.38 -2.85
N LEU A 94 -4.83 -13.13 -3.89
CA LEU A 94 -3.49 -13.26 -4.43
C LEU A 94 -2.95 -11.94 -4.99
N LEU A 95 -3.72 -11.23 -5.82
CA LEU A 95 -3.29 -9.95 -6.39
C LEU A 95 -3.08 -8.93 -5.27
N GLN A 96 -4.02 -8.83 -4.33
CA GLN A 96 -3.88 -7.93 -3.19
C GLN A 96 -2.64 -8.26 -2.33
N LEU A 97 -2.35 -9.53 -2.11
CA LEU A 97 -1.13 -9.99 -1.43
C LEU A 97 0.13 -9.58 -2.20
N ILE A 98 0.18 -9.81 -3.51
CA ILE A 98 1.30 -9.40 -4.37
C ILE A 98 1.48 -7.88 -4.29
N CYS A 99 0.41 -7.10 -4.38
CA CYS A 99 0.45 -5.65 -4.24
C CYS A 99 1.01 -5.21 -2.88
N GLY A 100 0.63 -5.89 -1.80
CA GLY A 100 1.19 -5.66 -0.46
C GLY A 100 2.69 -5.93 -0.41
N LEU A 101 3.14 -7.06 -0.96
CA LEU A 101 4.55 -7.45 -1.00
C LEU A 101 5.40 -6.49 -1.83
N LEU A 102 4.91 -6.05 -2.99
CA LEU A 102 5.57 -5.05 -3.82
C LEU A 102 5.73 -3.71 -3.10
N ASN A 103 4.82 -3.39 -2.19
CA ASN A 103 4.86 -2.12 -1.43
C ASN A 103 5.97 -2.11 -0.36
N PHE A 104 6.43 -3.27 0.13
CA PHE A 104 7.63 -3.33 0.99
C PHE A 104 8.91 -2.93 0.24
N GLY A 105 8.98 -3.17 -1.08
CA GLY A 105 10.19 -2.91 -1.88
C GLY A 105 10.18 -1.62 -2.70
N ILE A 106 9.02 -1.23 -3.25
CA ILE A 106 8.94 -0.16 -4.27
C ILE A 106 8.57 1.21 -3.68
N HIS A 107 7.54 1.26 -2.84
CA HIS A 107 6.93 2.51 -2.35
C HIS A 107 7.15 2.79 -0.86
N GLY A 108 7.63 1.80 -0.10
CA GLY A 108 8.18 1.99 1.26
C GLY A 108 7.16 2.18 2.37
N GLY A 109 5.88 1.86 2.15
CA GLY A 109 4.84 2.00 3.17
C GLY A 109 4.61 0.73 3.99
N THR A 110 5.33 0.54 5.11
CA THR A 110 5.16 -0.65 5.99
C THR A 110 3.71 -0.89 6.38
N PHE A 111 2.95 0.17 6.66
CA PHE A 111 1.52 0.04 7.01
C PHE A 111 0.71 -0.52 5.83
N THR A 112 0.78 0.12 4.66
CA THR A 112 0.04 -0.30 3.47
C THR A 112 0.42 -1.71 3.04
N ALA A 113 1.72 -2.02 3.04
CA ALA A 113 2.24 -3.34 2.72
C ALA A 113 1.69 -4.43 3.66
N THR A 114 1.69 -4.16 4.96
CA THR A 114 1.16 -5.07 5.98
C THR A 114 -0.35 -5.26 5.86
N VAL A 115 -1.11 -4.18 5.72
CA VAL A 115 -2.57 -4.22 5.62
C VAL A 115 -3.01 -4.98 4.37
N LEU A 116 -2.43 -4.66 3.21
CA LEU A 116 -2.79 -5.34 1.96
C LEU A 116 -2.39 -6.81 1.97
N SER A 117 -1.21 -7.15 2.50
CA SER A 117 -0.79 -8.55 2.62
C SER A 117 -1.70 -9.33 3.57
N ALA A 118 -2.08 -8.75 4.71
CA ALA A 118 -2.96 -9.39 5.67
C ALA A 118 -4.35 -9.64 5.10
N PHE A 119 -4.99 -8.62 4.50
CA PHE A 119 -6.31 -8.80 3.90
C PHE A 119 -6.30 -9.63 2.61
N GLY A 120 -5.19 -9.62 1.86
CA GLY A 120 -4.97 -10.56 0.76
C GLY A 120 -4.93 -12.01 1.24
N ALA A 121 -4.21 -12.29 2.33
CA ALA A 121 -4.21 -13.61 2.94
C ALA A 121 -5.58 -14.01 3.50
N PHE A 122 -6.32 -13.06 4.12
CA PHE A 122 -7.69 -13.28 4.58
C PHE A 122 -8.61 -13.72 3.44
N TRP A 123 -8.65 -12.96 2.34
CA TRP A 123 -9.54 -13.27 1.21
C TRP A 123 -9.13 -14.55 0.48
N ALA A 124 -7.83 -14.81 0.33
CA ALA A 124 -7.36 -16.08 -0.20
C ALA A 124 -7.82 -17.25 0.69
N GLY A 125 -7.72 -17.12 2.02
CA GLY A 125 -8.22 -18.11 2.99
C GLY A 125 -9.73 -18.31 2.92
N GLN A 126 -10.51 -17.23 2.85
CA GLN A 126 -11.97 -17.29 2.65
C GLN A 126 -12.32 -17.98 1.33
N GLY A 127 -11.59 -17.69 0.26
CA GLY A 127 -11.74 -18.34 -1.03
C GLY A 127 -11.45 -19.85 -0.94
N LEU A 128 -10.38 -20.26 -0.26
CA LEU A 128 -10.08 -21.68 -0.06
C LEU A 128 -11.22 -22.42 0.65
N MET A 129 -11.90 -21.77 1.61
CA MET A 129 -13.08 -22.33 2.29
C MET A 129 -14.32 -22.44 1.40
N MET A 130 -14.37 -21.72 0.27
CA MET A 130 -15.48 -21.81 -0.70
C MET A 130 -15.31 -22.95 -1.72
N ILE A 131 -14.17 -23.65 -1.73
CA ILE A 131 -13.90 -24.77 -2.64
C ILE A 131 -14.68 -26.02 -2.19
N PRO A 132 -15.60 -26.56 -3.01
CA PRO A 132 -16.51 -27.65 -2.62
C PRO A 132 -15.85 -28.92 -2.06
N ASN A 133 -14.61 -29.26 -2.48
CA ASN A 133 -13.90 -30.47 -2.05
C ASN A 133 -12.78 -30.23 -1.04
N LEU A 134 -12.37 -28.98 -0.82
CA LEU A 134 -11.50 -28.61 0.32
C LEU A 134 -12.34 -28.33 1.57
N ALA A 135 -13.61 -27.96 1.36
CA ALA A 135 -14.68 -27.98 2.35
C ALA A 135 -14.96 -29.38 2.93
N ALA A 136 -14.39 -30.47 2.39
CA ALA A 136 -14.44 -31.78 3.05
C ALA A 136 -13.78 -31.77 4.45
N ILE A 137 -12.87 -30.82 4.74
CA ILE A 137 -12.37 -30.57 6.10
C ILE A 137 -13.47 -29.95 6.98
N THR A 138 -14.34 -29.13 6.39
CA THR A 138 -15.49 -28.53 7.07
C THR A 138 -16.63 -29.55 7.27
N ASP A 139 -16.74 -30.55 6.39
CA ASP A 139 -17.67 -31.69 6.51
C ASP A 139 -17.28 -32.68 7.62
N LEU A 140 -16.05 -32.57 8.17
CA LEU A 140 -15.64 -33.32 9.37
C LEU A 140 -16.32 -32.79 10.65
N TYR A 141 -16.92 -31.61 10.59
CA TYR A 141 -17.52 -30.95 11.74
C TYR A 141 -19.03 -30.86 11.59
N GLU A 142 -19.75 -31.03 12.70
CA GLU A 142 -21.18 -30.75 12.73
C GLU A 142 -21.42 -29.28 12.31
N PRO A 143 -22.44 -28.96 11.47
CA PRO A 143 -22.66 -27.61 10.95
C PRO A 143 -22.74 -26.53 12.04
N THR A 144 -23.30 -26.88 13.19
CA THR A 144 -23.40 -26.00 14.37
C THR A 144 -22.03 -25.66 14.97
N THR A 145 -21.10 -26.62 14.94
CA THR A 145 -19.72 -26.47 15.42
C THR A 145 -18.90 -25.64 14.44
N PHE A 146 -19.04 -25.90 13.13
CA PHE A 146 -18.36 -25.13 12.10
C PHE A 146 -18.77 -23.64 12.13
N GLY A 147 -20.06 -23.34 12.28
CA GLY A 147 -20.56 -21.97 12.43
C GLY A 147 -19.90 -21.23 13.59
N LYS A 148 -19.78 -21.87 14.76
CA LYS A 148 -19.11 -21.28 15.94
C LYS A 148 -17.61 -21.05 15.70
N MET A 149 -16.92 -21.98 15.02
CA MET A 149 -15.51 -21.82 14.65
C MET A 149 -15.31 -20.64 13.69
N MET A 150 -16.20 -20.48 12.71
CA MET A 150 -16.22 -19.29 11.84
C MET A 150 -16.47 -18.00 12.62
N GLY A 151 -17.30 -18.05 13.67
CA GLY A 151 -17.48 -16.94 14.60
C GLY A 151 -16.18 -16.50 15.27
N VAL A 152 -15.40 -17.46 15.79
CA VAL A 152 -14.07 -17.19 16.38
C VAL A 152 -13.09 -16.63 15.33
N TYR A 153 -13.09 -17.20 14.12
CA TYR A 153 -12.26 -16.72 13.02
C TYR A 153 -12.57 -15.26 12.65
N ASN A 154 -13.85 -14.93 12.47
CA ASN A 154 -14.31 -13.58 12.19
C ASN A 154 -14.02 -12.61 13.34
N LEU A 155 -14.09 -13.07 14.59
CA LEU A 155 -13.70 -12.26 15.75
C LEU A 155 -12.22 -11.88 15.71
N ALA A 156 -11.33 -12.84 15.42
CA ALA A 156 -9.90 -12.58 15.32
C ALA A 156 -9.59 -11.55 14.21
N TRP A 157 -10.22 -11.68 13.05
CA TRP A 157 -10.05 -10.72 11.95
C TRP A 157 -10.70 -9.36 12.23
N SER A 158 -11.81 -9.32 12.97
CA SER A 158 -12.40 -8.07 13.44
C SER A 158 -11.42 -7.31 14.35
N MET A 159 -10.78 -8.00 15.30
CA MET A 159 -9.76 -7.40 16.16
C MET A 159 -8.54 -6.93 15.37
N THR A 160 -8.10 -7.69 14.38
CA THR A 160 -7.03 -7.28 13.45
C THR A 160 -7.40 -6.01 12.68
N ALA A 161 -8.64 -5.91 12.18
CA ALA A 161 -9.13 -4.71 11.49
C ALA A 161 -9.19 -3.49 12.41
N TYR A 162 -9.68 -3.65 13.64
CA TYR A 162 -9.66 -2.57 14.64
C TYR A 162 -8.24 -2.17 15.06
N TRP A 163 -7.31 -3.12 15.14
CA TRP A 163 -5.90 -2.82 15.35
C TRP A 163 -5.32 -1.99 14.20
N PHE A 164 -5.57 -2.39 12.95
CA PHE A 164 -5.16 -1.59 11.79
C PHE A 164 -5.84 -0.22 11.74
N MET A 165 -7.11 -0.12 12.11
CA MET A 165 -7.81 1.16 12.26
C MET A 165 -7.10 2.05 13.28
N PHE A 166 -6.73 1.50 14.44
CA PHE A 166 -5.98 2.23 15.46
C PHE A 166 -4.64 2.72 14.90
N VAL A 167 -3.86 1.85 14.27
CA VAL A 167 -2.58 2.24 13.66
C VAL A 167 -2.78 3.31 12.57
N SER A 168 -3.79 3.17 11.71
CA SER A 168 -4.17 4.12 10.66
C SER A 168 -4.38 5.53 11.24
N SER A 169 -5.12 5.64 12.34
CA SER A 169 -5.39 6.91 13.03
C SER A 169 -4.13 7.60 13.60
N ARG A 170 -3.04 6.85 13.77
CA ARG A 170 -1.76 7.35 14.30
C ARG A 170 -0.74 7.70 13.23
N LEU A 171 -1.00 7.36 11.96
CA LEU A 171 -0.11 7.68 10.86
C LEU A 171 0.08 9.19 10.72
N GLN A 172 1.31 9.59 10.41
CA GLN A 172 1.67 11.00 10.19
C GLN A 172 0.99 11.55 8.94
N LYS A 173 1.00 10.75 7.86
CA LYS A 173 0.37 11.03 6.56
C LYS A 173 -0.84 10.09 6.35
N GLY A 174 -1.75 10.09 7.32
CA GLY A 174 -2.96 9.26 7.30
C GLY A 174 -4.13 9.93 6.59
N THR A 175 -5.18 9.16 6.31
CA THR A 175 -6.46 9.69 5.79
C THR A 175 -7.61 9.18 6.63
N TRP A 176 -8.58 10.06 6.88
CA TRP A 176 -9.82 9.71 7.60
C TRP A 176 -10.56 8.62 6.89
N LEU A 177 -10.61 8.71 5.57
CA LEU A 177 -11.29 7.74 4.75
C LEU A 177 -10.79 6.32 5.02
N LEU A 178 -9.47 6.10 5.05
CA LEU A 178 -8.90 4.77 5.31
C LEU A 178 -9.19 4.29 6.74
N THR A 179 -9.13 5.17 7.73
CA THR A 179 -9.46 4.82 9.12
C THR A 179 -10.93 4.40 9.25
N VAL A 180 -11.86 5.12 8.62
CA VAL A 180 -13.28 4.76 8.62
C VAL A 180 -13.52 3.46 7.84
N THR A 181 -12.84 3.26 6.70
CA THR A 181 -12.91 1.98 5.97
C THR A 181 -12.54 0.82 6.89
N LEU A 182 -11.40 0.89 7.59
CA LEU A 182 -10.94 -0.17 8.50
C LEU A 182 -11.89 -0.38 9.69
N PHE A 183 -12.48 0.70 10.21
CA PHE A 183 -13.53 0.60 11.23
C PHE A 183 -14.74 -0.18 10.71
N MET A 184 -15.24 0.16 9.51
CA MET A 184 -16.38 -0.52 8.89
C MET A 184 -16.08 -2.00 8.59
N VAL A 185 -14.85 -2.33 8.18
CA VAL A 185 -14.40 -3.72 8.02
C VAL A 185 -14.42 -4.45 9.37
N GLY A 186 -13.87 -3.85 10.42
CA GLY A 186 -13.90 -4.42 11.77
C GLY A 186 -15.33 -4.66 12.27
N THR A 187 -16.25 -3.71 12.03
CA THR A 187 -17.66 -3.84 12.38
C THR A 187 -18.37 -4.92 11.56
N THR A 188 -18.07 -5.03 10.26
CA THR A 188 -18.59 -6.09 9.39
C THR A 188 -18.26 -7.46 9.95
N LEU A 189 -16.98 -7.70 10.24
CA LEU A 189 -16.51 -8.97 10.77
C LEU A 189 -17.04 -9.25 12.18
N LEU A 190 -17.21 -8.21 13.01
CA LEU A 190 -17.81 -8.35 14.35
C LEU A 190 -19.27 -8.78 14.26
N LEU A 191 -20.05 -8.16 13.37
CA LEU A 191 -21.47 -8.49 13.17
C LEU A 191 -21.64 -9.90 12.58
N LEU A 192 -20.78 -10.30 11.66
CA LEU A 192 -20.74 -11.68 11.15
C LEU A 192 -20.37 -12.68 12.25
N CYS A 193 -19.42 -12.35 13.12
CA CYS A 193 -19.10 -13.15 14.31
C CYS A 193 -20.31 -13.32 15.23
N ILE A 194 -20.99 -12.22 15.59
CA ILE A 194 -22.21 -12.26 16.41
C ILE A 194 -23.29 -13.12 15.73
N SER A 195 -23.45 -12.98 14.42
CA SER A 195 -24.38 -13.81 13.64
C SER A 195 -24.02 -15.30 13.72
N SER A 196 -22.73 -15.65 13.60
CA SER A 196 -22.25 -17.03 13.71
C SER A 196 -22.50 -17.66 15.09
N PHE A 197 -22.44 -16.88 16.17
CA PHE A 197 -22.71 -17.38 17.52
C PHE A 197 -24.21 -17.40 17.88
N SER A 198 -24.97 -16.40 17.42
CA SER A 198 -26.38 -16.23 17.78
C SER A 198 -27.35 -16.92 16.81
N GLY A 199 -26.93 -17.19 15.57
CA GLY A 199 -27.81 -17.66 14.49
C GLY A 199 -28.78 -16.60 13.95
N VAL A 200 -28.67 -15.33 14.40
CA VAL A 200 -29.61 -14.27 14.04
C VAL A 200 -29.23 -13.63 12.71
N GLN A 201 -30.01 -13.91 11.66
CA GLN A 201 -29.81 -13.36 10.30
C GLN A 201 -29.80 -11.82 10.25
N GLY A 202 -30.46 -11.15 11.21
CA GLY A 202 -30.41 -9.69 11.33
C GLY A 202 -28.98 -9.15 11.52
N CYS A 203 -28.14 -9.86 12.28
CA CYS A 203 -26.73 -9.50 12.46
C CYS A 203 -25.93 -9.72 11.17
N GLN A 204 -26.20 -10.81 10.44
CA GLN A 204 -25.57 -11.07 9.14
C GLN A 204 -25.85 -9.95 8.13
N ARG A 205 -27.12 -9.55 8.03
CA ARG A 205 -27.54 -8.45 7.14
C ARG A 205 -26.92 -7.12 7.55
N ALA A 206 -26.91 -6.82 8.85
CA ALA A 206 -26.25 -5.61 9.36
C ALA A 206 -24.76 -5.59 9.02
N GLY A 207 -24.07 -6.73 9.15
CA GLY A 207 -22.68 -6.90 8.73
C GLY A 207 -22.50 -6.67 7.23
N GLY A 208 -23.42 -7.18 6.41
CA GLY A 208 -23.43 -6.90 4.97
C GLY A 208 -23.59 -5.41 4.66
N VAL A 209 -24.45 -4.67 5.37
CA VAL A 209 -24.59 -3.21 5.16
C VAL A 209 -23.29 -2.48 5.48
N THR A 210 -22.64 -2.77 6.61
CA THR A 210 -21.35 -2.15 6.96
C THR A 210 -20.24 -2.50 5.97
N GLY A 211 -20.28 -3.72 5.41
CA GLY A 211 -19.30 -4.17 4.43
C GLY A 211 -19.46 -3.51 3.06
N ILE A 212 -20.71 -3.24 2.63
CA ILE A 212 -20.98 -2.42 1.44
C ILE A 212 -20.40 -1.03 1.61
N ILE A 213 -20.63 -0.39 2.77
CA ILE A 213 -20.07 0.93 3.08
C ILE A 213 -18.54 0.87 3.03
N ALA A 214 -17.91 -0.11 3.67
CA ALA A 214 -16.47 -0.29 3.64
C ALA A 214 -15.91 -0.39 2.22
N ALA A 215 -16.55 -1.18 1.35
CA ALA A 215 -16.14 -1.37 -0.03
C ALA A 215 -16.23 -0.09 -0.86
N VAL A 216 -17.33 0.67 -0.71
CA VAL A 216 -17.50 1.96 -1.41
C VAL A 216 -16.43 2.97 -0.97
N LEU A 217 -16.14 3.05 0.32
CA LEU A 217 -15.08 3.93 0.84
C LEU A 217 -13.70 3.50 0.33
N ALA A 218 -13.43 2.20 0.23
CA ALA A 218 -12.19 1.66 -0.33
C ALA A 218 -12.03 1.99 -1.82
N TRP A 219 -13.08 1.84 -2.63
CA TRP A 219 -13.05 2.26 -4.04
C TRP A 219 -12.85 3.75 -4.18
N TYR A 220 -13.57 4.58 -3.41
CA TYR A 220 -13.35 6.02 -3.43
C TYR A 220 -11.89 6.37 -3.11
N LYS A 221 -11.29 5.72 -2.10
CA LYS A 221 -9.89 5.93 -1.74
C LYS A 221 -8.95 5.53 -2.88
N ALA A 222 -9.19 4.39 -3.52
CA ALA A 222 -8.41 3.95 -4.67
C ALA A 222 -8.52 4.95 -5.84
N THR A 223 -9.73 5.42 -6.17
CA THR A 223 -9.95 6.46 -7.19
C THR A 223 -9.23 7.76 -6.85
N ALA A 224 -9.32 8.21 -5.59
CA ALA A 224 -8.61 9.39 -5.12
C ALA A 224 -7.10 9.25 -5.26
N ASP A 225 -6.54 8.05 -5.06
CA ASP A 225 -5.12 7.80 -5.22
C ASP A 225 -4.70 7.77 -6.70
N MET A 226 -5.53 7.23 -7.60
CA MET A 226 -5.27 7.23 -9.05
C MET A 226 -5.27 8.66 -9.62
N LEU A 227 -6.26 9.46 -9.25
CA LEU A 227 -6.46 10.80 -9.81
C LEU A 227 -5.38 11.81 -9.38
N ILE A 228 -4.66 11.55 -8.29
CA ILE A 228 -3.52 12.37 -7.87
C ILE A 228 -2.42 12.39 -8.94
N GLU A 229 -2.22 11.27 -9.65
CA GLU A 229 -1.22 11.18 -10.72
C GLU A 229 -1.58 12.10 -11.90
N GLU A 230 -2.88 12.34 -12.11
CA GLU A 230 -3.42 13.27 -13.11
C GLU A 230 -3.53 14.72 -12.60
N GLY A 231 -3.13 14.98 -11.35
CA GLY A 231 -3.20 16.31 -10.73
C GLY A 231 -4.56 16.66 -10.12
N GLU A 232 -5.52 15.72 -10.09
CA GLU A 232 -6.81 15.89 -9.45
C GLU A 232 -6.77 15.40 -8.00
N ILE A 233 -7.26 16.24 -7.07
CA ILE A 233 -7.23 15.93 -5.64
C ILE A 233 -8.65 15.78 -5.12
N LEU A 234 -9.04 14.55 -4.81
CA LEU A 234 -10.31 14.27 -4.13
C LEU A 234 -10.20 14.40 -2.61
N PRO A 235 -11.27 14.84 -1.92
CA PRO A 235 -11.27 14.95 -0.47
C PRO A 235 -11.22 13.56 0.16
N THR A 236 -10.12 13.26 0.86
CA THR A 236 -9.91 12.00 1.60
C THR A 236 -9.78 12.22 3.11
N GLY A 237 -9.89 13.47 3.56
CA GLY A 237 -9.68 13.85 4.96
C GLY A 237 -8.25 13.56 5.41
N ARG A 238 -7.24 13.94 4.61
CA ARG A 238 -5.84 13.89 5.04
C ARG A 238 -5.68 14.74 6.29
N TRP A 239 -5.17 14.15 7.36
CA TRP A 239 -4.58 14.92 8.45
C TRP A 239 -3.08 14.90 8.30
N ASP A 240 -2.47 16.04 8.54
CA ASP A 240 -1.03 16.14 8.66
C ASP A 240 -0.73 16.24 10.15
N ASN A 241 -0.26 15.13 10.74
CA ASN A 241 0.03 15.06 12.18
C ASN A 241 1.35 15.77 12.56
N THR A 242 1.89 16.59 11.65
CA THR A 242 3.09 17.41 11.80
C THR A 242 3.00 18.30 13.04
N ASP A 243 1.79 18.76 13.38
CA ASP A 243 1.50 19.56 14.58
C ASP A 243 1.77 18.81 15.90
N ARG A 244 1.62 17.46 15.93
CA ARG A 244 1.92 16.66 17.14
C ARG A 244 3.41 16.53 17.41
N ILE A 245 4.24 16.51 16.36
CA ILE A 245 5.70 16.47 16.47
C ILE A 245 6.22 17.86 16.81
N ALA A 246 5.69 18.88 16.12
CA ALA A 246 5.92 20.29 16.44
C ALA A 246 5.62 20.61 17.92
N LYS A 247 4.48 20.15 18.44
CA LYS A 247 4.15 20.26 19.88
C LYS A 247 5.05 19.43 20.79
N ARG A 248 5.55 18.27 20.36
CA ARG A 248 6.45 17.40 21.15
C ARG A 248 7.89 17.92 21.20
N TYR A 249 8.33 18.67 20.20
CA TYR A 249 9.67 19.26 20.11
C TYR A 249 9.69 20.80 20.25
N ASN A 250 8.56 21.40 20.66
CA ASN A 250 8.38 22.85 20.79
C ASN A 250 8.82 23.65 19.54
N VAL A 251 8.66 23.07 18.36
CA VAL A 251 8.94 23.75 17.09
C VAL A 251 7.62 24.37 16.63
N ILE A 252 7.49 25.68 16.73
CA ILE A 252 6.31 26.41 16.23
C ILE A 252 6.25 26.22 14.71
N THR A 253 5.33 25.38 14.25
CA THR A 253 4.98 25.29 12.82
C THR A 253 4.09 26.48 12.50
N VAL A 254 4.72 27.59 12.12
CA VAL A 254 4.01 28.74 11.58
C VAL A 254 3.38 28.32 10.25
N PHE A 255 2.05 28.28 10.23
CA PHE A 255 1.16 28.26 9.06
C PHE A 255 1.90 28.32 7.71
N ARG A 256 1.96 27.20 6.98
CA ARG A 256 2.13 27.25 5.53
C ARG A 256 0.73 27.28 4.90
N PRO A 257 0.29 28.39 4.28
CA PRO A 257 -0.86 28.32 3.41
C PRO A 257 -0.51 27.44 2.22
N ILE A 258 -1.48 26.63 1.82
CA ILE A 258 -1.45 25.78 0.63
C ILE A 258 -1.24 26.70 -0.58
N VAL A 259 0.00 26.77 -1.05
CA VAL A 259 0.32 27.18 -2.41
C VAL A 259 1.03 25.99 -3.03
N ALA A 260 0.33 25.31 -3.94
CA ALA A 260 0.94 24.34 -4.83
C ALA A 260 2.06 25.07 -5.58
N LYS A 261 3.31 24.83 -5.16
CA LYS A 261 4.49 25.35 -5.85
C LYS A 261 4.66 24.47 -7.08
N ILE A 262 4.02 24.85 -8.18
CA ILE A 262 4.28 24.27 -9.50
C ILE A 262 5.79 24.39 -9.73
N PRO A 263 6.52 23.27 -9.99
CA PRO A 263 7.95 23.32 -10.25
C PRO A 263 8.22 24.26 -11.42
N SER A 264 9.22 25.13 -11.29
CA SER A 264 9.60 26.14 -12.30
C SER A 264 9.98 25.56 -13.67
N HIS A 265 10.05 24.24 -13.80
CA HIS A 265 10.37 23.50 -15.01
C HIS A 265 9.19 23.33 -15.97
N TYR A 266 7.95 23.61 -15.55
CA TYR A 266 6.74 23.57 -16.40
C TYR A 266 6.34 24.92 -17.01
N ARG A 267 7.17 25.97 -16.85
CA ARG A 267 6.88 27.29 -17.43
C ARG A 267 7.28 27.29 -18.91
N ILE A 268 6.32 27.03 -19.81
CA ILE A 268 6.46 27.33 -21.23
C ILE A 268 6.78 28.83 -21.34
N LYS A 269 7.96 29.17 -21.85
CA LYS A 269 8.36 30.55 -22.13
C LYS A 269 7.50 31.07 -23.28
N THR A 270 6.44 31.80 -22.98
CA THR A 270 5.80 32.67 -23.96
C THR A 270 6.73 33.85 -24.23
N SER A 271 7.25 33.87 -25.45
CA SER A 271 8.12 34.89 -26.03
C SER A 271 7.32 36.15 -26.41
N LYS A 272 7.89 37.33 -26.05
CA LYS A 272 7.84 38.66 -26.70
C LYS A 272 7.37 39.82 -25.82
N LYS A 273 8.34 40.72 -25.57
CA LYS A 273 8.33 42.19 -25.52
C LYS A 273 7.08 42.89 -24.96
N LEU A 274 7.28 43.73 -23.93
CA LEU A 274 7.22 45.19 -24.09
C LEU A 274 7.97 45.84 -22.91
N ASP A 275 8.95 46.68 -23.21
CA ASP A 275 9.52 47.64 -22.29
C ASP A 275 8.88 48.99 -22.63
N PRO A 276 8.28 49.68 -21.65
CA PRO A 276 8.41 51.13 -21.64
C PRO A 276 8.74 51.63 -20.24
N GLN A 277 9.84 52.38 -20.18
CA GLN A 277 10.15 53.33 -19.13
C GLN A 277 8.96 54.23 -18.76
N LEU A 278 9.07 54.81 -17.55
CA LEU A 278 8.32 55.96 -17.03
C LEU A 278 6.91 55.63 -16.49
N SER A 279 6.75 55.60 -15.16
CA SER A 279 6.35 56.80 -14.41
C SER A 279 6.09 56.46 -12.93
N LEU A 280 6.53 57.36 -12.04
CA LEU A 280 5.94 57.70 -10.75
C LEU A 280 5.97 56.65 -9.63
N THR A 281 6.86 56.85 -8.64
CA THR A 281 6.42 57.29 -7.29
C THR A 281 7.60 57.67 -6.41
N ASN A 282 7.96 58.95 -6.43
CA ASN A 282 8.32 59.67 -5.21
C ASN A 282 7.01 60.14 -4.59
N LEU A 283 6.73 59.79 -3.33
CA LEU A 283 5.93 60.62 -2.44
C LEU A 283 6.11 60.14 -1.00
N HIS A 284 7.00 60.85 -0.31
CA HIS A 284 6.92 61.06 1.13
C HIS A 284 5.65 61.84 1.44
N ILE A 285 4.78 61.31 2.29
CA ILE A 285 4.22 61.95 3.50
C ILE A 285 4.04 60.84 4.53
#